data_AF-A0A2G4FZS0-F1
#
_entry.id   AF-A0A2G4FZS0-F1
#
_cell.length_a   1.000
_cell.length_b   1.000
_cell.length_c   1.000
_cell.angle_alpha   90.00
_cell.angle_beta   90.00
_cell.angle_gamma   90.00
#
_symmetry.space_group_name_H-M   'P 1'
#
loop_
_entity.id
_entity.type
_entity.pdbx_description
1 polymer ?
#
loop_
_entity_poly.entity_id
_entity_poly.type
_entity_poly.pdbx_seq_one_letter_code
_entity_poly.pdbx_strand_id
1 'polypeptide(L)'
;MTSRLAHVTAQPSASLVASLCHEMDQLRCRGALVMADLGRCREERLVQRLKRELQQLQGRRQELQACASQLRRSVGLRDSLAVEFLEELTRRPLPC
;
A
#
# COMPACT_ATOMS: atom_id res chain seq x y z
N MET A 1 -30.62 -0.43 -29.98
CA MET A 1 -30.61 -1.80 -29.41
C MET A 1 -29.27 -2.00 -28.75
N THR A 2 -29.31 -2.24 -27.44
CA THR A 2 -28.19 -2.30 -26.50
C THR A 2 -27.38 -3.57 -26.68
N SER A 3 -26.06 -3.47 -26.82
CA SER A 3 -25.14 -4.56 -26.49
C SER A 3 -24.05 -4.00 -25.60
N ARG A 4 -24.33 -4.00 -24.29
CA ARG A 4 -23.31 -3.82 -23.25
C ARG A 4 -22.57 -5.16 -23.18
N LEU A 5 -21.43 -5.25 -23.87
CA LEU A 5 -20.46 -6.28 -23.56
C LEU A 5 -19.96 -5.97 -22.15
N ALA A 6 -20.50 -6.70 -21.18
CA ALA A 6 -19.89 -6.83 -19.88
C ALA A 6 -18.47 -7.37 -20.12
N HIS A 7 -17.49 -6.47 -20.11
CA HIS A 7 -16.11 -6.86 -19.86
C HIS A 7 -16.10 -7.42 -18.44
N VAL A 8 -16.34 -8.73 -18.36
CA VAL A 8 -15.91 -9.53 -17.23
C VAL A 8 -14.40 -9.39 -17.24
N THR A 9 -13.89 -8.43 -16.47
CA THR A 9 -12.50 -8.41 -16.08
C THR A 9 -12.33 -9.65 -15.22
N ALA A 10 -11.94 -10.76 -15.87
CA ALA A 10 -11.30 -11.85 -15.18
C ALA A 10 -10.15 -11.22 -14.42
N GLN A 11 -10.31 -11.01 -13.10
CA GLN A 11 -9.16 -10.78 -12.25
C GLN A 11 -8.38 -12.08 -12.34
N PRO A 12 -7.23 -12.11 -13.04
CA PRO A 12 -6.31 -13.22 -12.82
C PRO A 12 -6.02 -13.15 -11.32
N SER A 13 -6.00 -14.28 -10.62
CA SER A 13 -5.53 -14.36 -9.24
C SER A 13 -4.28 -13.49 -9.12
N ALA A 14 -4.42 -12.29 -8.56
CA ALA A 14 -3.34 -11.32 -8.62
C ALA A 14 -2.17 -11.97 -7.90
N SER A 15 -1.02 -12.05 -8.56
CA SER A 15 0.21 -12.53 -7.93
C SER A 15 0.32 -11.88 -6.56
N LEU A 16 0.69 -12.63 -5.52
CA LEU A 16 0.83 -12.11 -4.16
C LEU A 16 1.59 -10.77 -4.15
N VAL A 17 2.65 -10.68 -4.95
CA VAL A 17 3.46 -9.47 -5.11
C VAL A 17 2.64 -8.30 -5.68
N ALA A 18 1.79 -8.53 -6.67
CA ALA A 18 0.92 -7.49 -7.23
C ALA A 18 -0.09 -6.98 -6.18
N SER A 19 -0.66 -7.86 -5.36
CA SER A 19 -1.55 -7.48 -4.25
C SER A 19 -0.83 -6.63 -3.21
N LEU A 20 0.40 -6.99 -2.83
CA LEU A 20 1.22 -6.23 -1.89
C LEU A 20 1.66 -4.87 -2.45
N CYS A 21 1.98 -4.81 -3.75
CA CYS A 21 2.26 -3.55 -4.44
C CYS A 21 1.03 -2.62 -4.43
N HIS A 22 -0.16 -3.16 -4.70
CA HIS A 22 -1.40 -2.39 -4.67
C HIS A 22 -1.71 -1.88 -3.26
N GLU A 23 -1.50 -2.71 -2.24
CA GLU A 23 -1.66 -2.29 -0.85
C GLU A 23 -0.69 -1.14 -0.48
N MET A 24 0.57 -1.22 -0.90
CA MET A 24 1.55 -0.15 -0.68
C MET A 24 1.13 1.16 -1.37
N ASP A 25 0.52 1.11 -2.55
CA ASP A 25 -0.01 2.28 -3.24
C ASP A 25 -1.19 2.90 -2.47
N GLN A 26 -2.13 2.07 -2.00
CA GLN A 26 -3.25 2.53 -1.16
C GLN A 26 -2.77 3.21 0.14
N LEU A 27 -1.75 2.64 0.81
CA LEU A 27 -1.15 3.26 1.99
C LEU A 27 -0.56 4.64 1.70
N ARG A 28 0.10 4.81 0.55
CA ARG A 28 0.66 6.11 0.14
C ARG A 28 -0.44 7.12 -0.14
N CYS A 29 -1.46 6.74 -0.92
CA CYS A 29 -2.60 7.60 -1.18
C CYS A 29 -3.29 8.02 0.12
N ARG A 30 -3.52 7.08 1.04
CA ARG A 30 -4.13 7.38 2.33
C ARG A 30 -3.25 8.27 3.20
N GLY A 31 -1.95 8.01 3.26
CA GLY A 31 -0.98 8.83 3.98
C GLY A 31 -0.98 10.28 3.47
N ALA A 32 -0.98 10.48 2.15
CA ALA A 32 -1.06 11.81 1.54
C ALA A 32 -2.35 12.55 1.92
N LEU A 33 -3.50 11.86 1.93
CA LEU A 33 -4.77 12.45 2.35
C LEU A 33 -4.77 12.84 3.83
N VAL A 34 -4.33 11.95 4.71
CA VAL A 34 -4.24 12.22 6.15
C VAL A 34 -3.31 13.40 6.44
N MET A 35 -2.19 13.51 5.73
CA MET A 35 -1.27 14.64 5.82
C MET A 35 -1.91 15.96 5.36
N ALA A 36 -2.63 15.94 4.24
CA ALA A 36 -3.36 17.11 3.76
C ALA A 36 -4.46 17.56 4.75
N ASP A 37 -5.12 16.61 5.40
CA ASP A 37 -6.13 16.90 6.42
C ASP A 37 -5.51 17.43 7.70
N LEU A 38 -4.37 16.89 8.15
CA LEU A 38 -3.59 17.43 9.27
C LEU A 38 -3.17 18.88 9.04
N GLY A 39 -2.78 19.25 7.81
CA GLY A 39 -2.41 20.62 7.47
C GLY A 39 -3.56 21.64 7.53
N ARG A 40 -4.82 21.17 7.54
CA ARG A 40 -6.02 22.03 7.51
C ARG A 40 -6.87 21.95 8.78
N CYS A 41 -6.75 20.85 9.53
CA CYS A 41 -7.56 20.60 10.71
C CYS A 41 -7.16 21.49 11.89
N ARG A 42 -8.14 22.09 12.56
CA ARG A 42 -7.95 22.92 13.76
C ARG A 42 -8.56 22.33 15.03
N GLU A 43 -9.34 21.27 14.90
CA GLU A 43 -9.98 20.62 16.04
C GLU A 43 -9.02 19.58 16.63
N GLU A 44 -8.69 19.75 17.92
CA GLU A 44 -7.59 19.03 18.54
C GLU A 44 -7.84 17.52 18.63
N ARG A 45 -9.08 17.08 18.90
CA ARG A 45 -9.39 15.64 18.98
C ARG A 45 -9.24 14.97 17.61
N LEU A 46 -9.66 15.63 16.55
CA LEU A 46 -9.52 15.18 15.18
C LEU A 46 -8.05 15.15 14.75
N VAL A 47 -7.25 16.15 15.14
CA VAL A 47 -5.79 16.13 14.93
C VAL A 47 -5.15 14.91 15.61
N GLN A 48 -5.52 14.62 16.87
CA GLN A 48 -4.99 13.44 17.56
C GLN A 48 -5.40 12.13 16.88
N ARG A 49 -6.64 12.06 16.37
CA ARG A 49 -7.12 10.90 15.60
C ARG A 49 -6.34 10.72 14.29
N LEU A 50 -6.12 11.79 13.53
CA LEU A 50 -5.36 11.76 12.28
C LEU A 50 -3.89 11.39 12.52
N LYS A 51 -3.27 11.85 13.61
CA LYS A 51 -1.91 11.43 14.00
C LYS A 51 -1.83 9.93 14.30
N ARG A 52 -2.81 9.39 15.02
CA ARG A 52 -2.90 7.94 15.29
C ARG A 52 -3.07 7.15 14.00
N GLU A 53 -3.90 7.64 13.08
CA GLU A 53 -4.07 7.01 11.78
C GLU A 53 -2.76 7.01 10.99
N LEU A 54 -2.04 8.13 10.94
CA LEU A 54 -0.73 8.20 10.28
C LEU A 54 0.27 7.18 10.88
N GLN A 55 0.29 7.04 12.21
CA GLN A 55 1.11 6.02 12.89
C GLN A 55 0.70 4.60 12.51
N GLN A 56 -0.60 4.30 12.39
CA GLN A 56 -1.08 3.00 11.94
C GLN A 56 -0.66 2.70 10.50
N LEU A 57 -0.75 3.68 9.60
CA LEU A 57 -0.29 3.53 8.22
C LEU A 57 1.23 3.28 8.16
N GLN A 58 2.02 3.96 9.00
CA GLN A 58 3.45 3.72 9.12
C GLN A 58 3.76 2.31 9.63
N GLY A 59 3.03 1.82 10.64
CA GLY A 59 3.13 0.45 11.13
C GLY A 59 2.82 -0.56 10.03
N ARG A 60 1.75 -0.35 9.27
CA ARG A 60 1.38 -1.24 8.16
C ARG A 60 2.44 -1.26 7.05
N ARG A 61 3.06 -0.12 6.74
CA ARG A 61 4.21 -0.07 5.82
C ARG A 61 5.37 -0.93 6.32
N GLN A 62 5.70 -0.86 7.61
CA GLN A 62 6.78 -1.67 8.19
C GLN A 62 6.47 -3.17 8.10
N GLU A 63 5.22 -3.57 8.33
CA GLU A 63 4.77 -4.96 8.13
C GLU A 63 4.97 -5.40 6.66
N LEU A 64 4.53 -4.59 5.69
CA LEU A 64 4.74 -4.89 4.27
C LEU A 64 6.22 -4.99 3.91
N GLN A 65 7.08 -4.13 4.48
CA GLN A 65 8.53 -4.20 4.29
C GLN A 65 9.12 -5.50 4.84
N ALA A 66 8.64 -5.95 6.01
CA ALA A 66 9.03 -7.24 6.57
C ALA A 66 8.57 -8.40 5.68
N CYS A 67 7.33 -8.37 5.18
CA CYS A 67 6.82 -9.38 4.23
C CYS A 67 7.64 -9.42 2.94
N ALA A 68 7.97 -8.27 2.35
CA ALA A 68 8.81 -8.19 1.15
C ALA A 68 10.21 -8.79 1.39
N SER A 69 10.81 -8.47 2.55
CA SER A 69 12.11 -9.00 2.95
C SER A 69 12.09 -10.52 3.16
N GLN A 70 10.99 -11.06 3.69
CA GLN A 70 10.80 -12.50 3.88
C GLN A 70 10.58 -13.21 2.54
N LEU A 71 9.76 -12.64 1.66
CA LEU A 71 9.55 -13.15 0.30
C LEU A 71 10.88 -13.25 -0.45
N ARG A 72 11.72 -12.20 -0.40
CA ARG A 72 13.04 -12.22 -1.05
C ARG A 72 13.94 -13.35 -0.56
N ARG A 73 13.84 -13.75 0.70
CA ARG A 73 14.63 -14.84 1.28
C ARG A 73 14.05 -16.23 1.02
N SER A 74 12.80 -16.31 0.55
CA SER A 74 12.17 -17.61 0.29
C SER A 74 12.74 -18.24 -0.98
N VAL A 75 13.22 -19.47 -0.83
CA VAL A 75 13.84 -20.25 -1.91
C VAL A 75 12.74 -20.67 -2.90
N GLY A 76 12.92 -20.38 -4.19
CA GLY A 76 12.04 -20.86 -5.26
C GLY A 76 11.11 -19.81 -5.89
N LEU A 77 11.21 -18.53 -5.51
CA LEU A 77 10.51 -17.46 -6.23
C LEU A 77 11.13 -17.25 -7.62
N ARG A 78 10.33 -17.51 -8.66
CA ARG A 78 10.71 -17.32 -10.07
C ARG A 78 10.80 -15.84 -10.48
N ASP A 79 10.10 -14.94 -9.78
CA ASP A 79 10.04 -13.50 -10.10
C ASP A 79 10.88 -12.66 -9.13
N SER A 80 12.22 -12.73 -9.25
CA SER A 80 13.15 -11.92 -8.44
C SER A 80 12.86 -10.41 -8.58
N LEU A 81 12.59 -9.95 -9.81
CA LEU A 81 12.37 -8.53 -10.10
C LEU A 81 11.13 -7.95 -9.42
N ALA A 82 10.02 -8.68 -9.40
CA ALA A 82 8.79 -8.19 -8.79
C ALA A 82 8.95 -8.04 -7.27
N VAL A 83 9.69 -8.97 -6.65
CA VAL A 83 9.98 -8.94 -5.21
C VAL A 83 10.96 -7.81 -4.86
N GLU A 84 12.00 -7.61 -5.67
CA GLU A 84 12.93 -6.48 -5.53
C GLU A 84 12.20 -5.14 -5.67
N PHE A 85 11.27 -5.04 -6.61
CA PHE A 85 10.44 -3.84 -6.78
C PHE A 85 9.56 -3.59 -5.55
N LEU A 86 8.91 -4.62 -5.01
CA LEU A 86 8.13 -4.50 -3.78
C LEU A 86 8.99 -4.08 -2.58
N GLU A 87 10.20 -4.63 -2.44
CA GLU A 87 11.13 -4.26 -1.37
C GLU A 87 11.51 -2.77 -1.47
N GLU A 88 11.84 -2.29 -2.67
CA GLU A 88 12.14 -0.89 -2.90
C GLU A 88 10.93 0.02 -2.64
N LEU A 89 9.72 -0.39 -3.06
CA LEU A 89 8.50 0.36 -2.78
C LEU A 89 8.25 0.51 -1.28
N THR A 90 8.37 -0.57 -0.52
CA THR A 90 8.08 -0.58 0.93
C THR A 90 9.17 0.12 1.75
N ARG A 91 10.40 0.22 1.24
CA ARG A 91 11.51 0.95 1.88
C ARG A 91 11.29 2.47 1.93
N ARG A 92 10.54 3.02 0.97
CA ARG A 92 10.24 4.46 0.92
C ARG A 92 9.28 4.85 2.04
N PRO A 93 9.53 5.93 2.78
CA PRO A 93 8.61 6.39 3.81
C PRO A 93 7.27 6.81 3.21
N LEU A 94 6.21 6.76 4.02
CA LEU A 94 4.95 7.41 3.68
C LEU A 94 5.14 8.94 3.72
N PRO A 95 4.30 9.71 3.01
CA PRO A 95 4.26 11.17 3.17
C PRO A 95 4.10 11.51 4.66
N CYS A 96 5.00 12.34 5.19
CA CYS A 96 5.04 12.79 6.57
C CYS A 96 5.15 14.31 6.65
#